data_AF-A0A7S2HRG5-F1
#
_entry.id   AF-A0A7S2HRG5-F1
#
_cell.length_a   1.000
_cell.length_b   1.000
_cell.length_c   1.000
_cell.angle_alpha   90.00
_cell.angle_beta   90.00
_cell.angle_gamma   90.00
#
_symmetry.space_group_name_H-M   'P 1'
#
loop_
_entity.id
_entity.type
_entity.pdbx_description
1 polymer ?
#
loop_
_entity_poly.entity_id
_entity_poly.type
_entity_poly.pdbx_seq_one_letter_code
_entity_poly.pdbx_strand_id
1 'polypeptide(L)'
;KDGGSAIFKGVRDVSPNKAALCEYPCLNLEYKPTQRRRYCWTNACSRGRSTEWLDGIQKVDMEDEDDDEGTLDVKTFGEGSYAGPATFIPRSNAKAEDDGYIVSTVYKSEEHRSDVVICDAATLDTLCVM
;
A
#
# COMPACT_ATOMS: atom_id res chain seq x y z
N LYS A 1 26.59 26.91 12.56
CA LYS A 1 25.16 26.54 12.43
C LYS A 1 24.94 26.35 10.95
N ASP A 2 25.26 25.16 10.47
CA ASP A 2 25.37 24.91 9.04
C ASP A 2 23.99 24.62 8.50
N GLY A 3 23.43 25.64 7.84
CA GLY A 3 22.16 25.60 7.12
C GLY A 3 22.31 24.79 5.83
N GLY A 4 22.53 23.48 5.97
CA GLY A 4 22.42 22.56 4.85
C GLY A 4 20.99 22.57 4.33
N SER A 5 20.75 23.29 3.23
CA SER A 5 19.55 23.13 2.42
C SER A 5 19.37 21.64 2.14
N ALA A 6 18.22 21.08 2.53
CA ALA A 6 17.86 19.72 2.18
C ALA A 6 17.65 19.68 0.66
N ILE A 7 18.74 19.50 -0.08
CA ILE A 7 18.70 19.27 -1.52
C ILE A 7 18.07 17.88 -1.69
N PHE A 8 16.93 17.81 -2.39
CA PHE A 8 16.44 16.54 -2.92
C PHE A 8 17.51 15.97 -3.85
N LYS A 9 18.36 15.09 -3.32
CA LYS A 9 19.22 14.26 -4.14
C LYS A 9 18.33 13.15 -4.68
N GLY A 10 18.10 13.15 -5.99
CA GLY A 10 17.43 12.05 -6.66
C GLY A 10 18.29 10.80 -6.55
N VAL A 11 18.05 10.01 -5.51
CA VAL A 11 18.53 8.64 -5.40
C VAL A 11 17.36 7.77 -5.85
N ARG A 12 17.58 6.82 -6.77
CA ARG A 12 16.57 5.79 -7.04
C ARG A 12 16.50 4.92 -5.79
N ASP A 13 15.60 5.29 -4.89
CA ASP A 13 15.34 4.58 -3.63
C ASP A 13 13.86 4.22 -3.58
N VAL A 14 13.39 3.59 -4.66
CA VAL A 14 12.10 2.93 -4.77
C VAL A 14 12.39 1.44 -4.86
N SER A 15 11.59 0.60 -4.19
CA SER A 15 11.84 -0.85 -4.06
C SER A 15 12.41 -1.39 -5.38
N PRO A 16 13.64 -1.90 -5.42
CA PRO A 16 14.22 -2.36 -6.66
C PRO A 16 13.26 -3.41 -7.25
N ASN A 17 12.74 -3.10 -8.44
CA ASN A 17 12.16 -4.05 -9.38
C ASN A 17 10.79 -4.74 -9.10
N LYS A 18 10.02 -4.42 -8.05
CA LYS A 18 8.74 -5.14 -7.80
C LYS A 18 7.46 -4.36 -7.47
N ALA A 19 7.47 -3.04 -7.25
CA ALA A 19 6.21 -2.32 -7.11
C ALA A 19 5.44 -2.33 -8.45
N ALA A 20 4.15 -2.69 -8.41
CA ALA A 20 3.26 -2.52 -9.55
C ALA A 20 2.96 -1.04 -9.80
N LEU A 21 2.47 -0.71 -11.00
CA LEU A 21 2.00 0.64 -11.32
C LEU A 21 0.92 1.07 -10.32
N CYS A 22 1.10 2.24 -9.71
CA CYS A 22 0.35 2.60 -8.52
C CYS A 22 0.12 4.10 -8.32
N GLU A 23 -0.85 4.41 -7.46
CA GLU A 23 -1.13 5.75 -6.90
C GLU A 23 -1.69 5.57 -5.47
N TYR A 24 -2.16 6.66 -4.88
CA TYR A 24 -2.81 6.78 -3.58
C TYR A 24 -1.96 6.20 -2.45
N PRO A 25 -0.73 6.72 -2.25
CA PRO A 25 0.15 6.22 -1.20
C PRO A 25 -0.45 6.48 0.19
N CYS A 26 -0.38 5.46 1.01
CA CYS A 26 -0.80 5.46 2.40
C CYS A 26 0.38 5.00 3.26
N LEU A 27 0.57 5.64 4.40
CA LEU A 27 1.66 5.38 5.34
C LEU A 27 1.08 5.20 6.74
N ASN A 28 1.81 4.53 7.62
CA ASN A 28 1.55 4.66 9.05
C ASN A 28 1.90 6.08 9.51
N LEU A 29 0.88 6.85 9.91
CA LEU A 29 1.00 8.26 10.29
C LEU A 29 1.31 8.48 11.78
N GLU A 30 1.57 7.43 12.56
CA GLU A 30 2.00 7.60 13.94
C GLU A 30 3.22 8.54 13.99
N TYR A 31 3.06 9.72 14.62
CA TYR A 31 3.99 10.83 14.47
C TYR A 31 5.36 10.50 15.08
N LYS A 32 6.31 10.15 14.20
CA LYS A 32 7.72 9.91 14.51
C LYS A 32 8.58 10.67 13.51
N PRO A 33 8.79 12.00 13.71
CA PRO A 33 9.35 12.90 12.69
C PRO A 33 10.80 12.55 12.28
N THR A 34 11.50 11.77 13.08
CA THR A 34 12.88 11.34 12.83
C THR A 34 12.99 9.94 12.24
N GLN A 35 11.87 9.24 12.04
CA GLN A 35 11.87 7.87 11.55
C GLN A 35 11.34 7.83 10.11
N ARG A 36 12.17 7.28 9.20
CA ARG A 36 11.74 6.89 7.87
C ARG A 36 10.70 5.79 8.02
N ARG A 37 9.63 5.85 7.23
CA ARG A 37 8.67 4.74 7.13
C ARG A 37 9.28 3.70 6.21
N ARG A 38 9.28 2.44 6.63
CA ARG A 38 9.68 1.31 5.82
C ARG A 38 8.58 0.88 4.86
N TYR A 39 7.32 0.92 5.30
CA TYR A 39 6.20 0.41 4.51
C TYR A 39 5.35 1.53 3.90
N CYS A 40 4.92 1.31 2.66
CA CYS A 40 3.94 2.12 1.96
C CYS A 40 2.89 1.22 1.35
N TRP A 41 1.61 1.54 1.56
CA TRP A 41 0.52 0.87 0.86
C TRP A 41 0.06 1.75 -0.28
N THR A 42 -0.21 1.16 -1.43
CA THR A 42 -0.69 1.89 -2.61
C THR A 42 -1.82 1.13 -3.25
N ASN A 43 -2.72 1.87 -3.91
CA ASN A 43 -3.58 1.29 -4.91
C ASN A 43 -2.71 0.93 -6.12
N ALA A 44 -2.95 -0.23 -6.70
CA ALA A 44 -2.10 -0.77 -7.74
C ALA A 44 -2.88 -1.42 -8.87
N CYS A 45 -2.30 -1.39 -10.06
CA CYS A 45 -2.71 -2.19 -11.20
C CYS A 45 -2.10 -3.58 -11.10
N SER A 46 -2.92 -4.62 -11.02
CA SER A 46 -2.46 -6.00 -11.12
C SER A 46 -1.74 -6.25 -12.45
N ARG A 47 -0.67 -7.04 -12.41
CA ARG A 47 0.20 -7.29 -13.57
C ARG A 47 -0.54 -8.08 -14.65
N GLY A 48 -0.17 -7.85 -15.92
CA GLY A 48 -0.69 -8.60 -17.06
C GLY A 48 -2.09 -8.17 -17.53
N ARG A 49 -2.62 -7.07 -17.01
CA ARG A 49 -3.88 -6.46 -17.46
C ARG A 49 -3.68 -5.61 -18.71
N SER A 50 -4.74 -5.51 -19.51
CA SER A 50 -4.79 -4.63 -20.70
C SER A 50 -5.22 -3.20 -20.39
N THR A 51 -5.55 -2.90 -19.12
CA THR A 51 -6.07 -1.61 -18.66
C THR A 51 -5.25 -1.06 -17.50
N GLU A 52 -5.15 0.26 -17.39
CA GLU A 52 -4.48 1.01 -16.32
C GLU A 52 -5.38 1.26 -15.10
N TRP A 53 -6.37 0.40 -14.84
CA TRP A 53 -7.26 0.56 -13.68
C TRP A 53 -6.64 -0.02 -12.42
N LEU A 54 -6.68 0.77 -11.34
CA LEU A 54 -6.24 0.36 -10.00
C LEU A 54 -7.26 -0.63 -9.42
N ASP A 55 -7.00 -1.91 -9.63
CA ASP A 55 -7.89 -3.03 -9.30
C ASP A 55 -7.53 -3.74 -8.00
N GLY A 56 -6.45 -3.31 -7.35
CA GLY A 56 -6.01 -3.88 -6.10
C GLY A 56 -5.20 -2.93 -5.22
N ILE A 57 -4.66 -3.50 -4.16
CA ILE A 57 -3.80 -2.83 -3.18
C ILE A 57 -2.50 -3.62 -3.09
N GLN A 58 -1.38 -2.94 -2.95
CA GLN A 58 -0.09 -3.57 -2.66
C GLN A 58 0.55 -2.94 -1.43
N LYS A 59 1.40 -3.73 -0.76
CA LYS A 59 2.31 -3.29 0.29
C LYS A 59 3.71 -3.27 -0.30
N VAL A 60 4.37 -2.13 -0.20
CA VAL A 60 5.74 -1.90 -0.67
C VAL A 60 6.64 -1.77 0.56
N ASP A 61 7.64 -2.64 0.66
CA ASP A 61 8.78 -2.47 1.55
C ASP A 61 9.84 -1.61 0.84
N MET A 62 10.13 -0.44 1.40
CA MET A 62 11.08 0.52 0.85
C MET A 62 12.51 0.34 1.37
N GLU A 63 12.74 -0.59 2.31
CA GLU A 63 14.06 -0.91 2.86
C GLU A 63 14.52 -2.32 2.50
N ASP A 64 13.67 -3.14 1.87
CA ASP A 64 14.10 -4.44 1.37
C ASP A 64 15.02 -4.28 0.17
N GLU A 65 16.30 -4.60 0.38
CA GLU A 65 17.35 -4.63 -0.64
C GLU A 65 17.42 -5.99 -1.34
N ASP A 66 16.82 -7.04 -0.74
CA ASP A 66 16.82 -8.39 -1.26
C ASP A 66 15.55 -8.61 -2.11
N ASP A 67 15.76 -8.86 -3.40
CA ASP A 67 14.77 -8.93 -4.47
C ASP A 67 13.73 -10.08 -4.35
N ASP A 68 13.46 -10.66 -3.17
CA ASP A 68 12.68 -11.90 -3.03
C ASP A 68 11.37 -11.81 -2.21
N GLU A 69 11.26 -11.05 -1.12
CA GLU A 69 10.10 -11.16 -0.19
C GLU A 69 9.40 -9.85 0.24
N GLY A 70 10.00 -8.66 0.10
CA GLY A 70 9.47 -7.44 0.73
C GLY A 70 8.26 -6.78 0.08
N THR A 71 8.04 -6.99 -1.22
CA THR A 71 6.83 -6.49 -1.91
C THR A 71 5.84 -7.62 -2.13
N LEU A 72 4.67 -7.50 -1.50
CA LEU A 72 3.58 -8.45 -1.73
C LEU A 72 2.99 -8.25 -3.14
N ASP A 73 2.49 -9.34 -3.73
CA ASP A 73 1.69 -9.25 -4.94
C ASP A 73 0.47 -8.34 -4.75
N VAL A 74 -0.01 -7.76 -5.85
CA VAL A 74 -1.20 -6.90 -5.84
C VAL A 74 -2.40 -7.74 -5.36
N LYS A 75 -2.93 -7.39 -4.19
CA LYS A 75 -4.16 -7.96 -3.66
C LYS A 75 -5.34 -7.42 -4.46
N THR A 76 -5.93 -8.28 -5.29
CA THR A 76 -7.17 -8.00 -6.02
C THR A 76 -8.39 -8.52 -5.27
N PHE A 77 -9.57 -8.04 -5.67
CA PHE A 77 -10.86 -8.37 -5.05
C PHE A 77 -11.81 -9.13 -5.99
N GLY A 78 -11.27 -9.68 -7.08
CA GLY A 78 -12.03 -10.36 -8.13
C GLY A 78 -12.11 -9.55 -9.42
N GLU A 79 -12.58 -10.20 -10.48
CA GLU A 79 -12.82 -9.55 -11.77
C GLU A 79 -13.88 -8.44 -11.65
N GLY A 80 -13.70 -7.34 -12.40
CA GLY A 80 -14.61 -6.19 -12.34
C GLY A 80 -14.61 -5.43 -11.00
N SER A 81 -13.64 -5.68 -10.12
CA SER A 81 -13.52 -5.00 -8.83
C SER A 81 -12.37 -4.00 -8.83
N TYR A 82 -12.59 -2.83 -8.24
CA TYR A 82 -11.67 -1.70 -8.27
C TYR A 82 -11.51 -1.09 -6.88
N ALA A 83 -10.28 -1.10 -6.37
CA ALA A 83 -9.99 -0.58 -5.04
C ALA A 83 -9.87 0.95 -5.08
N GLY A 84 -10.54 1.62 -4.15
CA GLY A 84 -10.37 3.04 -3.86
C GLY A 84 -9.20 3.31 -2.91
N PRO A 85 -8.87 4.59 -2.65
CA PRO A 85 -7.72 4.96 -1.81
C PRO A 85 -7.69 4.22 -0.47
N ALA A 86 -6.54 3.62 -0.15
CA ALA A 86 -6.32 2.91 1.10
C ALA A 86 -6.09 3.86 2.29
N THR A 87 -6.56 3.45 3.46
CA THR A 87 -6.25 4.09 4.76
C THR A 87 -5.65 3.07 5.72
N PHE A 88 -4.52 3.40 6.33
CA PHE A 88 -3.91 2.60 7.38
C PHE A 88 -4.47 2.97 8.75
N ILE A 89 -4.80 1.96 9.55
CA ILE A 89 -5.26 2.10 10.93
C ILE A 89 -4.39 1.21 11.80
N PRO A 90 -3.58 1.76 12.73
CA PRO A 90 -2.75 0.95 13.61
C PRO A 90 -3.61 0.10 14.54
N ARG A 91 -3.16 -1.13 14.82
CA ARG A 91 -3.74 -1.95 15.88
C ARG A 91 -3.49 -1.29 17.23
N SER A 92 -4.41 -1.45 18.18
CA SER A 92 -4.16 -1.02 19.55
C SER A 92 -2.89 -1.69 20.10
N ASN A 93 -1.96 -0.89 20.63
CA ASN A 93 -0.66 -1.33 21.13
C ASN A 93 0.26 -1.97 20.07
N ALA A 94 0.13 -1.56 18.80
CA ALA A 94 0.92 -2.02 17.68
C ALA A 94 2.42 -2.15 18.01
N LYS A 95 3.06 -3.25 17.60
CA LYS A 95 4.49 -3.54 17.86
C LYS A 95 5.39 -3.37 16.65
N ALA A 96 4.82 -3.36 15.45
CA ALA A 96 5.52 -3.15 14.19
C ALA A 96 4.87 -2.01 13.40
N GLU A 97 5.58 -1.47 12.40
CA GLU A 97 5.10 -0.37 11.56
C GLU A 97 3.83 -0.75 10.77
N ASP A 98 3.72 -2.01 10.36
CA ASP A 98 2.63 -2.62 9.61
C ASP A 98 1.65 -3.41 10.49
N ASP A 99 1.76 -3.34 11.81
CA ASP A 99 0.81 -3.96 12.74
C ASP A 99 -0.48 -3.14 12.83
N GLY A 100 -1.39 -3.43 11.90
CA GLY A 100 -2.63 -2.70 11.75
C GLY A 100 -3.51 -3.24 10.65
N TYR A 101 -4.34 -2.35 10.12
CA TYR A 101 -5.35 -2.66 9.14
C TYR A 101 -5.26 -1.71 7.95
N ILE A 102 -5.57 -2.23 6.77
CA ILE A 102 -5.86 -1.42 5.59
C ILE A 102 -7.36 -1.42 5.38
N VAL A 103 -7.94 -0.22 5.33
CA VAL A 103 -9.36 -0.02 5.01
C VAL A 103 -9.46 0.65 3.65
N SER A 104 -10.30 0.10 2.78
CA SER A 104 -10.55 0.65 1.45
C SER A 104 -11.99 0.39 1.01
N THR A 105 -12.48 1.20 0.08
CA THR A 105 -13.72 0.91 -0.64
C THR A 105 -13.40 0.08 -1.87
N VAL A 106 -14.22 -0.91 -2.19
CA VAL A 106 -14.07 -1.70 -3.42
C VAL A 106 -15.33 -1.54 -4.24
N TYR A 107 -15.20 -0.95 -5.42
CA TYR A 107 -16.29 -0.82 -6.39
C TYR A 107 -16.37 -2.09 -7.25
N LYS A 108 -17.56 -2.72 -7.29
CA LYS A 108 -17.88 -3.87 -8.13
C LYS A 108 -18.69 -3.40 -9.34
N SER A 109 -18.09 -3.47 -10.53
CA SER A 109 -18.69 -2.90 -11.75
C SER A 109 -19.97 -3.59 -12.18
N GLU A 110 -20.04 -4.92 -12.06
CA GLU A 110 -21.21 -5.71 -12.47
C GLU A 110 -22.46 -5.37 -11.65
N GLU A 111 -22.28 -4.99 -10.38
CA GLU A 111 -23.38 -4.67 -9.46
C GLU A 111 -23.63 -3.15 -9.35
N HIS A 112 -22.71 -2.33 -9.84
CA HIS A 112 -22.67 -0.89 -9.57
C HIS A 112 -22.79 -0.55 -8.07
N ARG A 113 -22.09 -1.33 -7.23
CA ARG A 113 -22.08 -1.17 -5.78
C ARG A 113 -20.67 -1.16 -5.25
N SER A 114 -20.51 -0.58 -4.07
CA SER A 114 -19.26 -0.60 -3.33
C SER A 114 -19.46 -1.22 -1.98
N ASP A 115 -18.47 -2.01 -1.57
CA ASP A 115 -18.34 -2.54 -0.21
C ASP A 115 -17.10 -1.89 0.45
N VAL A 116 -17.03 -1.95 1.77
CA VAL A 116 -15.81 -1.58 2.50
C VAL A 116 -15.07 -2.85 2.91
N VAL A 117 -13.80 -2.94 2.54
CA VAL A 117 -12.93 -4.06 2.90
C VAL A 117 -11.95 -3.64 3.99
N ILE A 118 -11.70 -4.55 4.93
CA ILE A 118 -10.66 -4.42 5.94
C ILE A 118 -9.70 -5.58 5.74
N CYS A 119 -8.44 -5.26 5.48
CA CYS A 119 -7.35 -6.22 5.35
C CYS A 119 -6.36 -6.08 6.50
N ASP A 120 -5.68 -7.17 6.84
CA ASP A 120 -4.49 -7.12 7.68
C ASP A 120 -3.38 -6.35 6.94
N ALA A 121 -2.74 -5.37 7.58
CA ALA A 121 -1.79 -4.50 6.88
C ALA A 121 -0.45 -5.17 6.58
N ALA A 122 -0.07 -6.20 7.34
CA ALA A 122 1.18 -6.93 7.14
C ALA A 122 1.08 -7.89 5.95
N THR A 123 -0.06 -8.55 5.79
CA THR A 123 -0.29 -9.66 4.83
C THR A 123 -1.25 -9.33 3.68
N LEU A 124 -2.07 -8.28 3.80
CA LEU A 124 -3.20 -7.94 2.93
C LEU A 124 -4.32 -8.99 2.87
N ASP A 125 -4.33 -9.95 3.80
CA ASP A 125 -5.44 -10.89 3.95
C ASP A 125 -6.73 -10.14 4.33
N THR A 126 -7.82 -10.47 3.64
CA THR A 126 -9.13 -9.86 3.89
C THR A 126 -9.70 -10.40 5.20
N LEU A 127 -9.91 -9.51 6.17
CA LEU A 127 -10.47 -9.82 7.49
C LEU A 127 -11.98 -9.58 7.56
N CYS A 128 -12.48 -8.59 6.82
CA CYS A 128 -13.88 -8.19 6.83
C CYS A 128 -14.29 -7.56 5.49
N VAL A 129 -15.56 -7.75 5.12
CA VAL A 129 -16.26 -7.07 4.02
C VAL A 129 -17.59 -6.58 4.56
N MET A 130 -17.87 -5.27 4.41
CA MET A 130 -19.08 -4.59 4.92
C MET A 130 -19.95 -4.08 3.78
#